data_AF-A0AAW5UQY0-F1
#
_entry.id   AF-A0AAW5UQY0-F1
#
_cell.length_a   1.000
_cell.length_b   1.000
_cell.length_c   1.000
_cell.angle_alpha   90.00
_cell.angle_beta   90.00
_cell.angle_gamma   90.00
#
_symmetry.space_group_name_H-M   'P 1'
#
loop_
_entity.id
_entity.type
_entity.pdbx_description
1 polymer ?
#
loop_
_entity_poly.entity_id
_entity_poly.type
_entity_poly.pdbx_seq_one_letter_code
_entity_poly.pdbx_strand_id
1 'polypeptide(L)'
;MGNPKAFLTIPRKEAGYRPIHDRILDFSEVEQTLNSNDRRQQASRCMDCGVPFCHWACPLGNKAPEWNDALYKGDWEQAYRLLNSTNDFPEFTGRICPALCEKACVLNLMDHEPTTNREDECAIVEHAFSEDYVHVEIPERNGKTVAVIGAGPAGLVAANQLNHMGYKVTVFEARENAGGLLRYGIPNFKLNKSIIDRRLRLLEEEGIEFRYNQQIDVTKLPEGFDAYVVSTGTPTARDLKIPGRELKGVYFALELLSQQNRILAGMEFSKDELVNCKGKEVLVIGGGDTGSDCIGTAHRQGCKSVTQIEIMPKPVEGPEDPKNPWPNWPRTLKTTSSHEEGCTRRWNINSLEFLGKNGKLTGVKVQPIDWKPNPEGGRPLMVEAGEPEIIKAEAVFLAMGFLKPQQPEFAENVFVAGDAASGASLVVRAMASGRKIAAQVDKFLNK
;
A
#
# COMPACT_ATOMS: atom_id res chain seq x y z
N MET A 1 17.85 24.33 -12.32
CA MET A 1 18.33 23.23 -11.45
C MET A 1 19.83 23.00 -11.53
N GLY A 2 20.35 22.20 -10.59
CA GLY A 2 21.62 21.49 -10.67
C GLY A 2 21.71 20.50 -11.84
N ASN A 3 22.96 20.09 -12.15
CA ASN A 3 23.45 19.43 -13.38
C ASN A 3 22.40 18.97 -14.42
N PRO A 4 22.09 19.79 -15.44
CA PRO A 4 21.08 19.46 -16.46
C PRO A 4 21.51 18.35 -17.43
N LYS A 5 22.67 17.73 -17.23
CA LYS A 5 23.22 16.64 -18.05
C LYS A 5 23.55 15.39 -17.23
N ALA A 6 23.25 15.36 -15.93
CA ALA A 6 23.64 14.25 -15.06
C ALA A 6 23.04 12.92 -15.54
N PHE A 7 21.79 12.92 -16.03
CA PHE A 7 21.14 11.73 -16.59
C PHE A 7 21.88 11.09 -17.79
N LEU A 8 22.72 11.85 -18.52
CA LEU A 8 23.51 11.32 -19.63
C LEU A 8 24.78 10.59 -19.17
N THR A 9 25.24 10.84 -17.94
CA THR A 9 26.57 10.41 -17.48
C THR A 9 26.55 9.58 -16.20
N ILE A 10 25.47 9.70 -15.41
CA ILE A 10 25.28 8.97 -14.16
C ILE A 10 24.22 7.90 -14.41
N PRO A 11 24.56 6.59 -14.39
CA PRO A 11 23.60 5.51 -14.57
C PRO A 11 22.64 5.37 -13.37
N ARG A 12 21.49 4.73 -13.59
CA ARG A 12 20.49 4.54 -12.54
C ARG A 12 21.02 3.51 -11.57
N LYS A 13 20.96 3.86 -10.28
CA LYS A 13 21.42 2.99 -9.20
C LYS A 13 20.33 2.89 -8.14
N GLU A 14 19.60 1.79 -8.20
CA GLU A 14 18.68 1.37 -7.14
C GLU A 14 19.46 0.82 -5.95
N ALA A 15 18.91 0.95 -4.75
CA ALA A 15 19.52 0.39 -3.55
C ALA A 15 19.49 -1.14 -3.55
N GLY A 16 18.51 -1.72 -4.25
CA GLY A 16 18.30 -3.15 -4.32
C GLY A 16 17.83 -3.72 -2.98
N TYR A 17 17.86 -5.04 -2.88
CA TYR A 17 17.36 -5.76 -1.73
C TYR A 17 18.46 -6.54 -1.01
N ARG A 18 18.26 -6.82 0.29
CA ARG A 18 19.08 -7.78 1.04
C ARG A 18 19.12 -9.13 0.31
N PRO A 19 20.23 -9.91 0.41
CA PRO A 19 20.33 -11.22 -0.21
C PRO A 19 19.17 -12.14 0.15
N ILE A 20 18.70 -12.95 -0.81
CA ILE A 20 17.51 -13.81 -0.63
C ILE A 20 17.66 -14.73 0.58
N HIS A 21 18.81 -15.41 0.72
CA HIS A 21 19.07 -16.37 1.80
C HIS A 21 19.06 -15.75 3.20
N ASP A 22 19.31 -14.44 3.30
CA ASP A 22 19.23 -13.71 4.57
C ASP A 22 17.80 -13.20 4.82
N ARG A 23 17.19 -12.53 3.82
CA ARG A 23 15.92 -11.80 4.02
C ARG A 23 14.70 -12.70 4.24
N ILE A 24 14.76 -13.99 3.88
CA ILE A 24 13.68 -14.95 4.12
C ILE A 24 13.67 -15.50 5.55
N LEU A 25 14.73 -15.25 6.35
CA LEU A 25 14.85 -15.78 7.71
C LEU A 25 14.30 -14.85 8.79
N ASP A 26 13.92 -13.61 8.41
CA ASP A 26 13.41 -12.60 9.32
C ASP A 26 12.30 -11.75 8.67
N PHE A 27 11.71 -10.85 9.45
CA PHE A 27 10.69 -9.89 9.00
C PHE A 27 11.22 -8.44 8.96
N SER A 28 12.54 -8.25 8.94
CA SER A 28 13.18 -6.94 8.82
C SER A 28 13.04 -6.41 7.39
N GLU A 29 13.19 -5.09 7.22
CA GLU A 29 13.04 -4.42 5.93
C GLU A 29 13.94 -5.05 4.86
N VAL A 30 13.39 -5.39 3.70
CA VAL A 30 14.14 -6.07 2.63
C VAL A 30 14.93 -5.10 1.75
N GLU A 31 14.44 -3.87 1.62
CA GLU A 31 15.05 -2.84 0.79
C GLU A 31 16.27 -2.25 1.49
N GLN A 32 17.35 -2.09 0.74
CA GLN A 32 18.56 -1.45 1.25
C GLN A 32 18.45 0.07 1.06
N THR A 33 19.39 0.81 1.65
CA THR A 33 19.52 2.24 1.42
C THR A 33 20.89 2.53 0.84
N LEU A 34 20.95 3.50 -0.06
CA LEU A 34 22.20 3.99 -0.61
C LEU A 34 22.74 5.13 0.24
N ASN A 35 24.07 5.29 0.23
CA ASN A 35 24.72 6.34 0.99
C ASN A 35 24.34 7.74 0.46
N SER A 36 24.54 8.77 1.27
CA SER A 36 24.18 10.15 0.95
C SER A 36 24.81 10.65 -0.35
N ASN A 37 26.05 10.27 -0.68
CA ASN A 37 26.69 10.67 -1.93
C ASN A 37 25.94 10.07 -3.14
N ASP A 38 25.66 8.76 -3.10
CA ASP A 38 24.93 8.08 -4.16
C ASP A 38 23.48 8.58 -4.26
N ARG A 39 22.83 9.02 -3.17
CA ARG A 39 21.49 9.65 -3.23
C ARG A 39 21.53 11.00 -3.91
N ARG A 40 22.49 11.85 -3.55
CA ARG A 40 22.69 13.12 -4.23
C ARG A 40 22.95 12.93 -5.72
N GLN A 41 23.74 11.92 -6.10
CA GLN A 41 23.98 11.59 -7.51
C GLN A 41 22.70 11.13 -8.22
N GLN A 42 21.87 10.29 -7.61
CA GLN A 42 20.61 9.87 -8.26
C GLN A 42 19.60 11.00 -8.38
N ALA A 43 19.45 11.85 -7.35
CA ALA A 43 18.62 13.05 -7.39
C ALA A 43 19.03 13.99 -8.53
N SER A 44 20.34 14.08 -8.81
CA SER A 44 20.88 14.89 -9.92
C SER A 44 20.45 14.44 -11.32
N ARG A 45 19.97 13.20 -11.49
CA ARG A 45 19.45 12.71 -12.77
C ARG A 45 18.14 13.40 -13.18
N CYS A 46 17.48 14.14 -12.29
CA CYS A 46 16.27 14.90 -12.65
C CYS A 46 16.56 15.88 -13.80
N MET A 47 15.74 15.84 -14.85
CA MET A 47 15.95 16.63 -16.07
C MET A 47 15.44 18.08 -15.99
N ASP A 48 14.81 18.49 -14.89
CA ASP A 48 14.11 19.79 -14.82
C ASP A 48 13.10 19.97 -15.97
N CYS A 49 12.25 18.95 -16.17
CA CYS A 49 11.28 18.97 -17.27
C CYS A 49 10.35 20.18 -17.14
N GLY A 50 10.25 21.01 -18.18
CA GLY A 50 9.34 22.16 -18.19
C GLY A 50 7.86 21.78 -17.99
N VAL A 51 7.48 20.56 -18.40
CA VAL A 51 6.20 19.93 -18.04
C VAL A 51 6.50 18.66 -17.23
N PRO A 52 6.52 18.73 -15.89
CA PRO A 52 6.91 17.60 -15.06
C PRO A 52 5.75 16.61 -14.90
N PHE A 53 5.65 15.61 -15.80
CA PHE A 53 4.64 14.55 -15.73
C PHE A 53 4.63 13.79 -14.39
N CYS A 54 5.78 13.74 -13.70
CA CYS A 54 5.89 13.17 -12.36
C CYS A 54 4.99 13.87 -11.32
N HIS A 55 4.72 15.19 -11.46
CA HIS A 55 3.78 15.91 -10.58
C HIS A 55 2.36 15.42 -10.79
N TRP A 56 1.95 15.33 -12.05
CA TRP A 56 0.60 14.98 -12.47
C TRP A 56 0.27 13.53 -12.12
N ALA A 57 1.25 12.64 -12.23
CA ALA A 57 1.08 11.24 -11.90
C ALA A 57 1.02 10.97 -10.39
N CYS A 58 1.57 11.87 -9.55
CA CYS A 58 1.50 11.74 -8.11
C CYS A 58 0.15 12.27 -7.59
N PRO A 59 -0.69 11.44 -6.94
CA PRO A 59 -1.99 11.88 -6.42
C PRO A 59 -1.91 12.99 -5.38
N LEU A 60 -0.76 13.13 -4.70
CA LEU A 60 -0.48 14.21 -3.75
C LEU A 60 -0.01 15.50 -4.42
N GLY A 61 0.30 15.47 -5.72
CA GLY A 61 0.91 16.59 -6.43
C GLY A 61 2.33 16.89 -5.97
N ASN A 62 3.09 15.85 -5.56
CA ASN A 62 4.48 16.02 -5.10
C ASN A 62 5.36 16.70 -6.15
N LYS A 63 6.26 17.54 -5.63
CA LYS A 63 7.16 18.41 -6.38
C LYS A 63 8.56 17.81 -6.56
N ALA A 64 8.62 16.67 -7.24
CA ALA A 64 9.84 15.85 -7.36
C ALA A 64 11.09 16.58 -7.91
N PRO A 65 10.99 17.32 -9.02
CA PRO A 65 11.98 18.27 -9.49
C PRO A 65 12.59 19.13 -8.36
N GLU A 66 11.76 19.78 -7.56
CA GLU A 66 12.18 20.78 -6.57
C GLU A 66 12.92 20.15 -5.38
N TRP A 67 12.38 19.08 -4.79
CA TRP A 67 13.08 18.42 -3.68
C TRP A 67 14.27 17.58 -4.16
N ASN A 68 14.30 17.09 -5.41
CA ASN A 68 15.50 16.47 -5.99
C ASN A 68 16.64 17.49 -6.17
N ASP A 69 16.33 18.71 -6.60
CA ASP A 69 17.33 19.78 -6.74
C ASP A 69 17.93 20.16 -5.39
N ALA A 70 17.09 20.31 -4.36
CA ALA A 70 17.53 20.56 -2.99
C ALA A 70 18.40 19.40 -2.45
N LEU A 71 17.93 18.16 -2.63
CA LEU A 71 18.67 16.95 -2.25
C LEU A 71 20.04 16.90 -2.93
N TYR A 72 20.11 17.11 -4.25
CA TYR A 72 21.38 17.13 -4.99
C TYR A 72 22.38 18.16 -4.42
N LYS A 73 21.90 19.38 -4.15
CA LYS A 73 22.70 20.45 -3.52
C LYS A 73 23.17 20.12 -2.10
N GLY A 74 22.57 19.11 -1.48
CA GLY A 74 22.84 18.71 -0.10
C GLY A 74 22.04 19.53 0.92
N ASP A 75 21.00 20.25 0.48
CA ASP A 75 20.09 21.00 1.34
C ASP A 75 18.92 20.10 1.74
N TRP A 76 19.20 19.20 2.68
CA TRP A 76 18.26 18.17 3.12
C TRP A 76 17.04 18.75 3.83
N GLU A 77 17.22 19.82 4.60
CA GLU A 77 16.12 20.49 5.29
C GLU A 77 15.15 21.11 4.27
N GLN A 78 15.67 21.83 3.27
CA GLN A 78 14.83 22.38 2.22
C GLN A 78 14.14 21.27 1.41
N ALA A 79 14.83 20.17 1.11
CA ALA A 79 14.26 19.01 0.43
C ALA A 79 13.08 18.44 1.23
N TYR A 80 13.24 18.28 2.55
CA TYR A 80 12.18 17.83 3.45
C TYR A 80 11.01 18.81 3.49
N ARG A 81 11.25 20.11 3.68
CA ARG A 81 10.17 21.13 3.70
C ARG A 81 9.34 21.11 2.41
N LEU A 82 10.00 20.97 1.25
CA LEU A 82 9.32 20.87 -0.05
C LEU A 82 8.48 19.58 -0.15
N LEU A 83 9.04 18.45 0.26
CA LEU A 83 8.36 17.15 0.26
C LEU A 83 7.15 17.15 1.21
N ASN A 84 7.33 17.64 2.43
CA ASN A 84 6.30 17.69 3.48
C ASN A 84 5.15 18.66 3.12
N SER A 85 5.42 19.68 2.29
CA SER A 85 4.38 20.61 1.83
C SER A 85 3.26 19.92 1.04
N THR A 86 3.56 18.78 0.40
CA THR A 86 2.60 18.02 -0.41
C THR A 86 2.28 16.64 0.17
N ASN A 87 3.12 16.10 1.03
CA ASN A 87 2.97 14.78 1.60
C ASN A 87 3.12 14.79 3.11
N ASP A 88 2.04 14.47 3.84
CA ASP A 88 2.03 14.37 5.29
C ASP A 88 2.94 13.26 5.84
N PHE A 89 3.05 12.12 5.14
CA PHE A 89 3.76 10.93 5.64
C PHE A 89 4.68 10.31 4.58
N PRO A 90 5.74 11.01 4.16
CA PRO A 90 6.69 10.52 3.16
C PRO A 90 7.39 9.21 3.57
N GLU A 91 7.49 8.93 4.87
CA GLU A 91 8.05 7.69 5.38
C GLU A 91 7.19 6.45 5.04
N PHE A 92 5.91 6.64 4.73
CA PHE A 92 5.02 5.56 4.27
C PHE A 92 5.14 5.42 2.75
N THR A 93 4.90 6.49 1.99
CA THR A 93 4.92 6.45 0.52
C THR A 93 6.30 6.10 -0.05
N GLY A 94 7.40 6.57 0.55
CA GLY A 94 8.77 6.16 0.19
C GLY A 94 9.02 4.64 0.28
N ARG A 95 8.23 3.91 1.07
CA ARG A 95 8.39 2.45 1.22
C ARG A 95 7.42 1.64 0.39
N ILE A 96 6.17 2.09 0.28
CA ILE A 96 5.08 1.25 -0.25
C ILE A 96 4.38 1.82 -1.48
N CYS A 97 4.70 3.05 -1.89
CA CYS A 97 4.16 3.60 -3.13
C CYS A 97 4.72 2.80 -4.31
N PRO A 98 3.91 2.44 -5.32
CA PRO A 98 4.42 1.78 -6.53
C PRO A 98 5.15 2.76 -7.48
N ALA A 99 5.58 3.92 -6.98
CA ALA A 99 6.31 4.96 -7.70
C ALA A 99 5.63 5.45 -8.98
N LEU A 100 4.38 5.91 -8.85
CA LEU A 100 3.58 6.45 -9.98
C LEU A 100 4.34 7.55 -10.74
N CYS A 101 5.06 8.40 -10.01
CA CYS A 101 5.87 9.49 -10.55
C CYS A 101 7.05 8.99 -11.40
N GLU A 102 7.64 7.85 -11.08
CA GLU A 102 8.74 7.25 -11.84
C GLU A 102 8.23 6.64 -13.13
N LYS A 103 7.06 5.99 -13.12
CA LYS A 103 6.47 5.43 -14.35
C LYS A 103 6.06 6.50 -15.35
N ALA A 104 5.70 7.69 -14.87
CA ALA A 104 5.43 8.86 -15.69
C ALA A 104 6.67 9.73 -15.98
N CYS A 105 7.85 9.37 -15.47
CA CYS A 105 9.06 10.16 -15.71
C CYS A 105 9.45 10.10 -17.19
N VAL A 106 9.93 11.21 -17.75
CA VAL A 106 10.38 11.26 -19.15
C VAL A 106 11.60 10.37 -19.38
N LEU A 107 12.48 10.18 -18.38
CA LEU A 107 13.57 9.22 -18.48
C LEU A 107 13.09 7.75 -18.56
N ASN A 108 11.91 7.45 -18.01
CA ASN A 108 11.31 6.13 -18.17
C ASN A 108 10.85 5.87 -19.61
N LEU A 109 10.41 6.93 -20.31
CA LEU A 109 10.04 6.87 -21.73
C LEU A 109 11.27 6.72 -22.63
N MET A 110 12.36 7.43 -22.33
CA MET A 110 13.54 7.46 -23.18
C MET A 110 14.38 6.19 -23.07
N ASP A 111 14.74 5.81 -21.83
CA ASP A 111 15.77 4.80 -21.57
C ASP A 111 15.31 3.73 -20.56
N HIS A 112 14.06 3.77 -20.11
CA HIS A 112 13.52 2.93 -19.03
C HIS A 112 14.27 3.03 -17.70
N GLU A 113 14.94 4.17 -17.48
CA GLU A 113 15.69 4.47 -16.27
C GLU A 113 15.19 5.77 -15.61
N PRO A 114 13.98 5.77 -15.01
CA PRO A 114 13.47 6.93 -14.29
C PRO A 114 14.39 7.39 -13.16
N THR A 115 14.20 8.64 -12.71
CA THR A 115 14.72 9.09 -11.41
C THR A 115 14.22 8.18 -10.29
N THR A 116 15.00 8.03 -9.22
CA THR A 116 14.68 7.17 -8.07
C THR A 116 13.82 7.89 -7.03
N ASN A 117 12.79 8.59 -7.49
CA ASN A 117 12.00 9.51 -6.68
C ASN A 117 11.47 8.89 -5.38
N ARG A 118 11.05 7.62 -5.39
CA ARG A 118 10.55 6.93 -4.20
C ARG A 118 11.65 6.71 -3.17
N GLU A 119 12.83 6.27 -3.61
CA GLU A 119 13.99 6.08 -2.73
C GLU A 119 14.52 7.41 -2.21
N ASP A 120 14.52 8.46 -3.04
CA ASP A 120 14.92 9.81 -2.67
C ASP A 120 13.95 10.41 -1.63
N GLU A 121 12.63 10.23 -1.83
CA GLU A 121 11.59 10.57 -0.85
C GLU A 121 11.82 9.88 0.50
N CYS A 122 12.12 8.58 0.49
CA CYS A 122 12.46 7.82 1.70
C CYS A 122 13.74 8.34 2.36
N ALA A 123 14.80 8.60 1.59
CA ALA A 123 16.07 9.10 2.12
C ALA A 123 15.92 10.49 2.77
N ILE A 124 15.16 11.39 2.14
CA ILE A 124 14.90 12.74 2.65
C ILE A 124 14.20 12.66 4.01
N VAL A 125 13.12 11.88 4.13
CA VAL A 125 12.36 11.79 5.38
C VAL A 125 13.15 11.08 6.48
N GLU A 126 13.90 10.02 6.18
CA GLU A 126 14.74 9.37 7.20
C GLU A 126 15.84 10.30 7.71
N HIS A 127 16.46 11.09 6.83
CA HIS A 127 17.42 12.10 7.24
C HIS A 127 16.77 13.23 8.06
N ALA A 128 15.55 13.64 7.70
CA ALA A 128 14.78 14.62 8.45
C ALA A 128 14.47 14.16 9.88
N PHE A 129 14.14 12.88 10.08
CA PHE A 129 13.97 12.31 11.42
C PHE A 129 15.30 12.19 12.18
N SER A 130 16.43 11.90 11.51
CA SER A 130 17.73 11.79 12.19
C SER A 130 18.32 13.14 12.61
N GLU A 131 18.05 14.20 11.84
CA GLU A 131 18.54 15.56 12.07
C GLU A 131 17.52 16.47 12.78
N ASP A 132 16.42 15.90 13.32
CA ASP A 132 15.39 16.62 14.08
C ASP A 132 14.64 17.73 13.29
N TYR A 133 14.55 17.59 11.96
CA TYR A 133 13.71 18.47 11.13
C TYR A 133 12.22 18.16 11.26
N VAL A 134 11.89 16.95 11.75
CA VAL A 134 10.52 16.55 12.09
C VAL A 134 10.33 16.73 13.59
N HIS A 135 9.66 17.81 13.99
CA HIS A 135 9.38 18.12 15.39
C HIS A 135 7.90 18.43 15.60
N VAL A 136 7.48 18.38 16.86
CA VAL A 136 6.10 18.65 17.29
C VAL A 136 5.73 20.11 17.02
N GLU A 137 4.62 20.33 16.32
CA GLU A 137 4.03 21.66 16.14
C GLU A 137 2.68 21.76 16.87
N ILE A 138 2.57 22.63 17.89
CA ILE A 138 1.30 22.85 18.60
C ILE A 138 0.54 24.01 17.93
N PRO A 139 -0.62 23.74 17.29
CA PRO A 139 -1.40 24.78 16.63
C PRO A 139 -2.26 25.57 17.64
N GLU A 140 -2.54 26.84 17.34
CA GLU A 140 -3.52 27.62 18.09
C GLU A 140 -4.93 27.05 17.88
N ARG A 141 -5.66 26.82 18.97
CA ARG A 141 -6.97 26.16 18.90
C ARG A 141 -8.07 27.14 18.47
N ASN A 142 -8.82 26.76 17.44
CA ASN A 142 -9.92 27.57 16.89
C ASN A 142 -11.27 27.37 17.62
N GLY A 143 -11.30 26.51 18.66
CA GLY A 143 -12.48 26.23 19.48
C GLY A 143 -13.45 25.20 18.90
N LYS A 144 -13.22 24.69 17.69
CA LYS A 144 -14.06 23.66 17.04
C LYS A 144 -13.44 22.27 17.13
N THR A 145 -14.29 21.26 16.97
CA THR A 145 -13.99 19.85 17.21
C THR A 145 -14.34 18.99 16.00
N VAL A 146 -13.47 18.03 15.67
CA VAL A 146 -13.71 17.10 14.55
C VAL A 146 -13.44 15.67 14.98
N ALA A 147 -14.38 14.77 14.66
CA ALA A 147 -14.20 13.33 14.82
C ALA A 147 -13.75 12.67 13.52
N VAL A 148 -12.70 11.85 13.59
CA VAL A 148 -12.23 11.04 12.46
C VAL A 148 -12.50 9.57 12.77
N ILE A 149 -13.28 8.89 11.92
CA ILE A 149 -13.65 7.49 12.10
C ILE A 149 -12.77 6.62 11.21
N GLY A 150 -11.89 5.84 11.84
CA GLY A 150 -10.88 5.00 11.22
C GLY A 150 -9.50 5.68 11.23
N ALA A 151 -8.47 4.95 11.69
CA ALA A 151 -7.09 5.44 11.74
C ALA A 151 -6.22 4.85 10.63
N GLY A 152 -6.79 4.69 9.43
CA GLY A 152 -6.03 4.36 8.22
C GLY A 152 -5.32 5.59 7.62
N PRO A 153 -4.59 5.44 6.50
CA PRO A 153 -3.85 6.56 5.89
C PRO A 153 -4.68 7.81 5.63
N ALA A 154 -5.91 7.65 5.11
CA ALA A 154 -6.79 8.79 4.84
C ALA A 154 -7.21 9.52 6.13
N GLY A 155 -7.57 8.77 7.17
CA GLY A 155 -7.97 9.32 8.47
C GLY A 155 -6.81 10.00 9.18
N LEU A 156 -5.62 9.39 9.19
CA LEU A 156 -4.41 9.99 9.77
C LEU A 156 -4.04 11.30 9.08
N VAL A 157 -4.11 11.36 7.75
CA VAL A 157 -3.83 12.60 7.01
C VAL A 157 -4.89 13.66 7.28
N ALA A 158 -6.18 13.29 7.29
CA ALA A 158 -7.24 14.23 7.61
C ALA A 158 -7.08 14.79 9.03
N ALA A 159 -6.78 13.93 10.00
CA ALA A 159 -6.53 14.31 11.38
C ALA A 159 -5.33 15.25 11.50
N ASN A 160 -4.21 14.94 10.85
CA ASN A 160 -3.02 15.76 10.82
C ASN A 160 -3.33 17.18 10.29
N GLN A 161 -3.88 17.25 9.07
CA GLN A 161 -4.21 18.53 8.43
C GLN A 161 -5.19 19.37 9.26
N LEU A 162 -6.26 18.76 9.80
CA LEU A 162 -7.22 19.47 10.64
C LEU A 162 -6.63 19.91 11.98
N ASN A 163 -5.75 19.10 12.58
CA ASN A 163 -5.05 19.48 13.81
C ASN A 163 -4.25 20.77 13.57
N HIS A 164 -3.39 20.82 12.54
CA HIS A 164 -2.61 22.02 12.21
C HIS A 164 -3.46 23.23 11.81
N MET A 165 -4.71 23.04 11.36
CA MET A 165 -5.68 24.13 11.15
C MET A 165 -6.34 24.64 12.44
N GLY A 166 -5.96 24.10 13.60
CA GLY A 166 -6.42 24.54 14.92
C GLY A 166 -7.62 23.79 15.48
N TYR A 167 -8.15 22.79 14.76
CA TYR A 167 -9.27 21.98 15.27
C TYR A 167 -8.80 21.04 16.38
N LYS A 168 -9.64 20.77 17.37
CA LYS A 168 -9.42 19.65 18.30
C LYS A 168 -9.91 18.36 17.65
N VAL A 169 -8.99 17.43 17.39
CA VAL A 169 -9.30 16.21 16.62
C VAL A 169 -9.30 14.99 17.53
N THR A 170 -10.35 14.17 17.43
CA THR A 170 -10.41 12.84 18.05
C THR A 170 -10.53 11.77 16.96
N VAL A 171 -9.61 10.81 16.94
CA VAL A 171 -9.58 9.69 16.00
C VAL A 171 -10.10 8.44 16.70
N PHE A 172 -11.17 7.86 16.16
CA PHE A 172 -11.76 6.60 16.62
C PHE A 172 -11.25 5.44 15.77
N GLU A 173 -10.67 4.43 16.40
CA GLU A 173 -10.15 3.24 15.73
C GLU A 173 -10.76 1.98 16.33
N ALA A 174 -11.28 1.11 15.46
CA ALA A 174 -11.96 -0.12 15.86
C ALA A 174 -10.99 -1.16 16.43
N ARG A 175 -9.71 -1.09 16.04
CA ARG A 175 -8.66 -2.04 16.41
C ARG A 175 -7.77 -1.53 17.54
N GLU A 176 -6.82 -2.37 17.92
CA GLU A 176 -5.92 -2.15 19.04
C GLU A 176 -4.94 -0.98 18.86
N ASN A 177 -4.68 -0.57 17.61
CA ASN A 177 -3.72 0.47 17.24
C ASN A 177 -4.05 1.12 15.88
N ALA A 178 -3.58 2.34 15.67
CA ALA A 178 -3.73 3.09 14.42
C ALA A 178 -2.81 2.58 13.29
N GLY A 179 -3.20 2.84 12.05
CA GLY A 179 -2.43 2.54 10.83
C GLY A 179 -3.23 1.80 9.75
N GLY A 180 -4.39 1.23 10.08
CA GLY A 180 -5.21 0.47 9.12
C GLY A 180 -4.40 -0.61 8.40
N LEU A 181 -4.50 -0.70 7.07
CA LEU A 181 -3.71 -1.67 6.29
C LEU A 181 -2.20 -1.45 6.35
N LEU A 182 -1.70 -0.25 6.67
CA LEU A 182 -0.26 -0.04 6.91
C LEU A 182 0.23 -0.92 8.06
N ARG A 183 -0.60 -1.09 9.10
CA ARG A 183 -0.27 -1.90 10.28
C ARG A 183 -0.67 -3.36 10.11
N TYR A 184 -1.88 -3.61 9.62
CA TYR A 184 -2.46 -4.95 9.67
C TYR A 184 -2.36 -5.74 8.36
N GLY A 185 -2.13 -5.07 7.22
CA GLY A 185 -2.04 -5.71 5.91
C GLY A 185 -0.61 -5.84 5.44
N ILE A 186 0.08 -4.71 5.30
CA ILE A 186 1.43 -4.65 4.73
C ILE A 186 2.41 -5.32 5.71
N PRO A 187 3.26 -6.27 5.30
CA PRO A 187 4.21 -6.93 6.19
C PRO A 187 5.32 -6.00 6.72
N ASN A 188 5.89 -6.33 7.88
CA ASN A 188 7.04 -5.60 8.46
C ASN A 188 8.23 -5.48 7.51
N PHE A 189 8.47 -6.50 6.67
CA PHE A 189 9.60 -6.52 5.75
C PHE A 189 9.47 -5.53 4.58
N LYS A 190 8.29 -4.92 4.38
CA LYS A 190 8.05 -3.81 3.44
C LYS A 190 7.83 -2.48 4.16
N LEU A 191 7.20 -2.50 5.33
CA LEU A 191 6.96 -1.32 6.15
C LEU A 191 7.04 -1.72 7.63
N ASN A 192 8.18 -1.42 8.25
CA ASN A 192 8.39 -1.67 9.66
C ASN A 192 7.40 -0.83 10.50
N LYS A 193 6.74 -1.45 11.49
CA LYS A 193 5.70 -0.78 12.29
C LYS A 193 6.23 0.31 13.18
N SER A 194 7.50 0.26 13.57
CA SER A 194 8.17 1.35 14.29
C SER A 194 8.13 2.69 13.54
N ILE A 195 8.08 2.67 12.19
CA ILE A 195 7.92 3.87 11.35
C ILE A 195 6.53 4.47 11.52
N ILE A 196 5.50 3.63 11.68
CA ILE A 196 4.15 4.10 12.00
C ILE A 196 4.11 4.61 13.43
N ASP A 197 4.69 3.86 14.38
CA ASP A 197 4.68 4.20 15.81
C ASP A 197 5.36 5.54 16.07
N ARG A 198 6.51 5.84 15.42
CA ARG A 198 7.18 7.14 15.59
C ARG A 198 6.32 8.31 15.12
N ARG A 199 5.57 8.14 14.03
CA ARG A 199 4.68 9.18 13.51
C ARG A 199 3.48 9.36 14.42
N LEU A 200 2.88 8.27 14.91
CA LEU A 200 1.73 8.35 15.81
C LEU A 200 2.07 9.11 17.10
N ARG A 201 3.26 8.89 17.68
CA ARG A 201 3.71 9.66 18.86
C ARG A 201 3.75 11.17 18.59
N LEU A 202 4.26 11.59 17.43
CA LEU A 202 4.25 13.00 17.05
C LEU A 202 2.82 13.54 16.98
N LEU A 203 1.91 12.84 16.31
CA LEU A 203 0.50 13.24 16.19
C LEU A 203 -0.18 13.36 17.57
N GLU A 204 0.12 12.44 18.49
CA GLU A 204 -0.37 12.48 19.88
C GLU A 204 0.20 13.68 20.65
N GLU A 205 1.50 13.94 20.53
CA GLU A 205 2.18 15.09 21.14
C GLU A 205 1.66 16.42 20.57
N GLU A 206 1.25 16.46 19.30
CA GLU A 206 0.58 17.59 18.65
C GLU A 206 -0.88 17.79 19.07
N GLY A 207 -1.39 16.90 19.92
CA GLY A 207 -2.69 17.00 20.59
C GLY A 207 -3.85 16.27 19.90
N ILE A 208 -3.58 15.36 18.97
CA ILE A 208 -4.61 14.47 18.41
C ILE A 208 -4.93 13.37 19.42
N GLU A 209 -6.21 13.22 19.77
CA GLU A 209 -6.67 12.19 20.70
C GLU A 209 -7.01 10.90 19.96
N PHE A 210 -6.33 9.79 20.25
CA PHE A 210 -6.66 8.47 19.71
C PHE A 210 -7.52 7.65 20.69
N ARG A 211 -8.61 7.08 20.18
CA ARG A 211 -9.50 6.16 20.91
C ARG A 211 -9.53 4.81 20.22
N TYR A 212 -8.72 3.89 20.73
CA TYR A 212 -8.59 2.52 20.22
C TYR A 212 -9.68 1.58 20.74
N ASN A 213 -9.85 0.45 20.07
CA ASN A 213 -10.85 -0.58 20.39
C ASN A 213 -12.29 -0.03 20.43
N GLN A 214 -12.58 1.01 19.65
CA GLN A 214 -13.90 1.64 19.56
C GLN A 214 -14.44 1.49 18.14
N GLN A 215 -15.23 0.45 17.93
CA GLN A 215 -15.95 0.27 16.67
C GLN A 215 -17.15 1.22 16.63
N ILE A 216 -17.11 2.17 15.69
CA ILE A 216 -18.20 3.12 15.47
C ILE A 216 -19.08 2.62 14.33
N ASP A 217 -20.40 2.56 14.58
CA ASP A 217 -21.41 2.43 13.54
C ASP A 217 -21.54 3.80 12.85
N VAL A 218 -21.20 3.86 11.56
CA VAL A 218 -21.23 5.12 10.80
C VAL A 218 -22.64 5.70 10.65
N THR A 219 -23.69 4.91 10.91
CA THR A 219 -25.07 5.41 10.96
C THR A 219 -25.42 6.09 12.29
N LYS A 220 -24.58 5.92 13.31
CA LYS A 220 -24.75 6.45 14.68
C LYS A 220 -23.42 6.99 15.19
N LEU A 221 -23.04 8.16 14.66
CA LEU A 221 -21.79 8.81 15.00
C LEU A 221 -21.80 9.34 16.44
N PRO A 222 -20.63 9.39 17.11
CA PRO A 222 -20.53 9.93 18.47
C PRO A 222 -20.97 11.41 18.49
N GLU A 223 -21.77 11.81 19.47
CA GLU A 223 -22.25 13.19 19.60
C GLU A 223 -21.14 14.15 20.07
N GLY A 224 -21.35 15.46 19.85
CA GLY A 224 -20.50 16.51 20.41
C GLY A 224 -19.36 17.01 19.52
N PHE A 225 -19.34 16.62 18.24
CA PHE A 225 -18.39 17.15 17.25
C PHE A 225 -19.06 18.04 16.21
N ASP A 226 -18.36 19.08 15.77
CA ASP A 226 -18.85 20.02 14.76
C ASP A 226 -18.86 19.40 13.36
N ALA A 227 -17.88 18.53 13.06
CA ALA A 227 -17.80 17.77 11.82
C ALA A 227 -17.23 16.35 12.01
N TYR A 228 -17.43 15.50 11.01
CA TYR A 228 -17.00 14.10 11.00
C TYR A 228 -16.30 13.72 9.70
N VAL A 229 -15.24 12.92 9.80
CA VAL A 229 -14.55 12.31 8.64
C VAL A 229 -14.62 10.79 8.75
N VAL A 230 -15.40 10.15 7.89
CA VAL A 230 -15.50 8.69 7.77
C VAL A 230 -14.42 8.17 6.83
N SER A 231 -13.49 7.39 7.37
CA SER A 231 -12.32 6.85 6.65
C SER A 231 -12.08 5.36 6.95
N THR A 232 -13.17 4.61 7.11
CA THR A 232 -13.20 3.20 7.54
C THR A 232 -12.68 2.18 6.51
N GLY A 233 -12.27 2.63 5.33
CA GLY A 233 -11.69 1.80 4.27
C GLY A 233 -12.68 0.82 3.64
N THR A 234 -12.17 -0.34 3.20
CA THR A 234 -12.95 -1.42 2.56
C THR A 234 -12.83 -2.72 3.37
N PRO A 235 -13.60 -2.90 4.44
CA PRO A 235 -13.39 -4.02 5.37
C PRO A 235 -13.75 -5.39 4.77
N THR A 236 -14.58 -5.43 3.72
CA THR A 236 -15.11 -6.67 3.17
C THR A 236 -14.22 -7.23 2.07
N ALA A 237 -13.50 -8.31 2.36
CA ALA A 237 -12.72 -9.06 1.37
C ALA A 237 -13.62 -9.76 0.34
N ARG A 238 -13.15 -9.90 -0.90
CA ARG A 238 -13.81 -10.71 -1.92
C ARG A 238 -13.60 -12.18 -1.61
N ASP A 239 -14.71 -12.92 -1.58
CA ASP A 239 -14.73 -14.34 -1.28
C ASP A 239 -14.88 -15.20 -2.53
N LEU A 240 -14.42 -16.45 -2.45
CA LEU A 240 -14.51 -17.44 -3.52
C LEU A 240 -15.42 -18.59 -3.09
N LYS A 241 -16.71 -18.45 -3.37
CA LYS A 241 -17.76 -19.38 -2.94
C LYS A 241 -17.89 -20.56 -3.91
N ILE A 242 -16.88 -21.44 -3.90
CA ILE A 242 -16.85 -22.71 -4.63
C ILE A 242 -16.90 -23.89 -3.65
N PRO A 243 -17.23 -25.12 -4.08
CA PRO A 243 -17.27 -26.27 -3.19
C PRO A 243 -15.97 -26.45 -2.38
N GLY A 244 -16.09 -26.82 -1.10
CA GLY A 244 -14.97 -27.00 -0.18
C GLY A 244 -14.40 -25.71 0.44
N ARG A 245 -15.04 -24.55 0.25
CA ARG A 245 -14.60 -23.25 0.79
C ARG A 245 -14.44 -23.25 2.32
N GLU A 246 -15.19 -24.10 3.02
CA GLU A 246 -15.21 -24.27 4.46
C GLU A 246 -14.07 -25.13 5.02
N LEU A 247 -13.26 -25.76 4.16
CA LEU A 247 -12.15 -26.61 4.60
C LEU A 247 -11.11 -25.84 5.40
N LYS A 248 -10.61 -26.45 6.49
CA LYS A 248 -9.46 -25.90 7.23
C LYS A 248 -8.24 -25.89 6.30
N GLY A 249 -7.69 -24.71 6.07
CA GLY A 249 -6.65 -24.47 5.08
C GLY A 249 -7.01 -23.41 4.05
N VAL A 250 -8.27 -23.00 3.94
CA VAL A 250 -8.71 -21.93 3.01
C VAL A 250 -8.95 -20.63 3.79
N TYR A 251 -8.06 -19.66 3.61
CA TYR A 251 -8.05 -18.40 4.36
C TYR A 251 -8.16 -17.19 3.43
N PHE A 252 -8.75 -16.10 3.92
CA PHE A 252 -8.51 -14.80 3.35
C PHE A 252 -7.04 -14.40 3.56
N ALA A 253 -6.45 -13.69 2.59
CA ALA A 253 -5.07 -13.25 2.69
C ALA A 253 -4.77 -12.45 3.96
N LEU A 254 -5.70 -11.57 4.38
CA LEU A 254 -5.52 -10.76 5.59
C LEU A 254 -5.50 -11.59 6.88
N GLU A 255 -6.02 -12.81 6.91
CA GLU A 255 -5.91 -13.66 8.11
C GLU A 255 -4.44 -14.01 8.37
N LEU A 256 -3.70 -14.41 7.33
CA LEU A 256 -2.25 -14.64 7.43
C LEU A 256 -1.50 -13.35 7.79
N LEU A 257 -1.71 -12.30 6.98
CA LEU A 257 -0.91 -11.09 7.06
C LEU A 257 -1.13 -10.34 8.39
N SER A 258 -2.38 -10.20 8.81
CA SER A 258 -2.72 -9.50 10.05
C SER A 258 -2.31 -10.29 11.27
N GLN A 259 -2.42 -11.61 11.26
CA GLN A 259 -1.95 -12.44 12.37
C GLN A 259 -0.43 -12.38 12.48
N GLN A 260 0.29 -12.47 11.37
CA GLN A 260 1.76 -12.39 11.40
C GLN A 260 2.25 -11.03 11.93
N ASN A 261 1.66 -9.92 11.49
CA ASN A 261 2.02 -8.59 12.00
C ASN A 261 1.72 -8.45 13.50
N ARG A 262 0.64 -9.05 14.00
CA ARG A 262 0.30 -9.08 15.43
C ARG A 262 1.27 -9.92 16.26
N ILE A 263 1.71 -11.07 15.73
CA ILE A 263 2.74 -11.90 16.37
C ILE A 263 4.03 -11.09 16.54
N LEU A 264 4.45 -10.34 15.51
CA LEU A 264 5.63 -9.48 15.59
C LEU A 264 5.45 -8.31 16.57
N ALA A 265 4.21 -7.91 16.86
CA ALA A 265 3.88 -6.94 17.89
C ALA A 265 3.74 -7.55 19.30
N GLY A 266 4.02 -8.85 19.46
CA GLY A 266 3.99 -9.54 20.75
C GLY A 266 2.64 -10.19 21.11
N MET A 267 1.68 -10.25 20.19
CA MET A 267 0.41 -10.94 20.42
C MET A 267 0.59 -12.46 20.29
N GLU A 268 0.06 -13.20 21.27
CA GLU A 268 0.06 -14.66 21.25
C GLU A 268 -1.24 -15.21 20.65
N PHE A 269 -1.12 -16.32 19.91
CA PHE A 269 -2.26 -17.06 19.35
C PHE A 269 -2.15 -18.52 19.75
N SER A 270 -3.29 -19.17 20.01
CA SER A 270 -3.28 -20.61 20.26
C SER A 270 -2.87 -21.39 19.00
N LYS A 271 -2.41 -22.64 19.17
CA LYS A 271 -2.01 -23.49 18.04
C LYS A 271 -3.15 -23.74 17.05
N ASP A 272 -4.40 -23.71 17.52
CA ASP A 272 -5.57 -24.00 16.68
C ASP A 272 -6.01 -22.79 15.84
N GLU A 273 -5.75 -21.58 16.33
CA GLU A 273 -6.02 -20.31 15.65
C GLU A 273 -4.90 -19.89 14.70
N LEU A 274 -3.70 -20.45 14.87
CA LEU A 274 -2.52 -20.06 14.10
C LEU A 274 -2.63 -20.47 12.62
N VAL A 275 -2.58 -19.47 11.74
CA VAL A 275 -2.37 -19.60 10.31
C VAL A 275 -0.87 -19.81 10.07
N ASN A 276 -0.49 -21.08 9.97
CA ASN A 276 0.90 -21.51 9.84
C ASN A 276 1.17 -22.14 8.46
N CYS A 277 2.16 -21.62 7.74
CA CYS A 277 2.61 -22.13 6.44
C CYS A 277 3.78 -23.11 6.55
N LYS A 278 4.38 -23.33 7.73
CA LYS A 278 5.59 -24.14 7.90
C LYS A 278 5.45 -25.54 7.32
N GLY A 279 6.34 -25.90 6.41
CA GLY A 279 6.40 -27.20 5.74
C GLY A 279 5.26 -27.48 4.75
N LYS A 280 4.36 -26.52 4.50
CA LYS A 280 3.18 -26.71 3.64
C LYS A 280 3.42 -26.28 2.21
N GLU A 281 2.69 -26.90 1.30
CA GLU A 281 2.52 -26.42 -0.08
C GLU A 281 1.42 -25.35 -0.10
N VAL A 282 1.79 -24.11 -0.44
CA VAL A 282 0.93 -22.92 -0.35
C VAL A 282 0.43 -22.51 -1.73
N LEU A 283 -0.87 -22.21 -1.83
CA LEU A 283 -1.47 -21.63 -3.03
C LEU A 283 -2.02 -20.22 -2.73
N VAL A 284 -1.59 -19.23 -3.50
CA VAL A 284 -2.10 -17.86 -3.44
C VAL A 284 -2.98 -17.60 -4.66
N ILE A 285 -4.23 -17.20 -4.44
CA ILE A 285 -5.19 -16.89 -5.50
C ILE A 285 -5.31 -15.36 -5.61
N GLY A 286 -4.66 -14.79 -6.64
CA GLY A 286 -4.62 -13.35 -6.89
C GLY A 286 -3.21 -12.80 -7.16
N GLY A 287 -3.08 -11.98 -8.21
CA GLY A 287 -1.81 -11.42 -8.72
C GLY A 287 -1.36 -10.08 -8.12
N GLY A 288 -2.15 -9.49 -7.21
CA GLY A 288 -1.87 -8.15 -6.65
C GLY A 288 -0.84 -8.12 -5.52
N ASP A 289 -0.62 -6.92 -4.96
CA ASP A 289 0.33 -6.69 -3.86
C ASP A 289 0.02 -7.56 -2.63
N THR A 290 -1.26 -7.73 -2.29
CA THR A 290 -1.67 -8.63 -1.20
C THR A 290 -1.23 -10.07 -1.43
N GLY A 291 -1.28 -10.54 -2.69
CA GLY A 291 -0.80 -11.88 -3.04
C GLY A 291 0.72 -11.97 -2.89
N SER A 292 1.46 -10.96 -3.36
CA SER A 292 2.91 -10.84 -3.15
C SER A 292 3.29 -10.85 -1.66
N ASP A 293 2.51 -10.15 -0.82
CA ASP A 293 2.75 -10.09 0.62
C ASP A 293 2.52 -11.45 1.29
N CYS A 294 1.52 -12.23 0.83
CA CYS A 294 1.32 -13.61 1.26
C CYS A 294 2.49 -14.53 0.88
N ILE A 295 3.04 -14.39 -0.33
CA ILE A 295 4.21 -15.17 -0.79
C ILE A 295 5.39 -14.93 0.16
N GLY A 296 5.75 -13.67 0.39
CA GLY A 296 6.90 -13.31 1.24
C GLY A 296 6.70 -13.73 2.70
N THR A 297 5.46 -13.66 3.20
CA THR A 297 5.12 -14.12 4.55
C THR A 297 5.19 -15.64 4.68
N ALA A 298 4.69 -16.39 3.69
CA ALA A 298 4.71 -17.85 3.69
C ALA A 298 6.15 -18.41 3.72
N HIS A 299 7.06 -17.81 2.95
CA HIS A 299 8.49 -18.17 2.98
C HIS A 299 9.12 -17.95 4.34
N ARG A 300 8.86 -16.81 4.98
CA ARG A 300 9.38 -16.49 6.32
C ARG A 300 8.80 -17.38 7.42
N GLN A 301 7.62 -17.95 7.20
CA GLN A 301 7.07 -19.01 8.05
C GLN A 301 7.65 -20.41 7.75
N GLY A 302 8.49 -20.55 6.72
CA GLY A 302 9.16 -21.79 6.35
C GLY A 302 8.28 -22.74 5.54
N CYS A 303 7.47 -22.22 4.60
CA CYS A 303 6.70 -23.06 3.68
C CYS A 303 7.60 -23.94 2.80
N LYS A 304 7.03 -25.03 2.26
CA LYS A 304 7.75 -25.95 1.37
C LYS A 304 7.81 -25.41 -0.06
N SER A 305 6.71 -24.83 -0.55
CA SER A 305 6.60 -24.22 -1.87
C SER A 305 5.43 -23.24 -1.91
N VAL A 306 5.49 -22.29 -2.84
CA VAL A 306 4.40 -21.34 -3.10
C VAL A 306 4.06 -21.34 -4.57
N THR A 307 2.78 -21.54 -4.89
CA THR A 307 2.21 -21.31 -6.22
C THR A 307 1.26 -20.13 -6.16
N GLN A 308 1.37 -19.21 -7.10
CA GLN A 308 0.44 -18.11 -7.31
C GLN A 308 -0.33 -18.36 -8.60
N ILE A 309 -1.65 -18.29 -8.53
CA ILE A 309 -2.51 -18.36 -9.72
C ILE A 309 -3.27 -17.06 -9.92
N GLU A 310 -3.45 -16.70 -11.19
CA GLU A 310 -4.20 -15.54 -11.63
C GLU A 310 -5.20 -15.94 -12.72
N ILE A 311 -6.41 -15.41 -12.60
CA ILE A 311 -7.48 -15.66 -13.57
C ILE A 311 -7.26 -14.88 -14.87
N MET A 312 -6.56 -13.75 -14.80
CA MET A 312 -6.27 -12.90 -15.95
C MET A 312 -5.06 -13.43 -16.74
N PRO A 313 -4.94 -13.04 -18.03
CA PRO A 313 -3.77 -13.37 -18.83
C PRO A 313 -2.49 -12.80 -18.24
N LYS A 314 -1.36 -13.43 -18.57
CA LYS A 314 -0.04 -12.93 -18.22
C LYS A 314 0.15 -11.51 -18.77
N PRO A 315 0.46 -10.51 -17.91
CA PRO A 315 0.79 -9.17 -18.38
C PRO A 315 2.00 -9.19 -19.32
N VAL A 316 2.14 -8.13 -20.14
CA VAL A 316 3.24 -8.02 -21.11
C VAL A 316 4.59 -8.04 -20.40
N GLU A 317 5.51 -8.88 -20.87
CA GLU A 317 6.90 -8.87 -20.40
C GLU A 317 7.69 -7.72 -21.03
N GLY A 318 8.59 -7.13 -20.25
CA GLY A 318 9.37 -5.97 -20.68
C GLY A 318 8.81 -4.64 -20.19
N PRO A 319 9.43 -3.53 -20.60
CA PRO A 319 9.18 -2.22 -20.03
C PRO A 319 7.89 -1.55 -20.53
N GLU A 320 7.35 -1.99 -21.68
CA GLU A 320 6.22 -1.33 -22.35
C GLU A 320 5.11 -2.29 -22.79
N ASP A 321 3.87 -1.81 -22.71
CA ASP A 321 2.70 -2.42 -23.35
C ASP A 321 2.26 -1.50 -24.51
N PRO A 322 2.43 -1.89 -25.79
CA PRO A 322 2.02 -1.07 -26.93
C PRO A 322 0.53 -0.69 -26.93
N LYS A 323 -0.32 -1.47 -26.23
CA LYS A 323 -1.75 -1.20 -26.09
C LYS A 323 -2.08 -0.26 -24.92
N ASN A 324 -1.07 0.20 -24.19
CA ASN A 324 -1.18 1.15 -23.08
C ASN A 324 0.09 2.01 -23.02
N PRO A 325 0.24 2.96 -23.96
CA PRO A 325 1.44 3.76 -24.06
C PRO A 325 1.59 4.72 -22.87
N TRP A 326 2.85 5.08 -22.59
CA TRP A 326 3.19 6.18 -21.69
C TRP A 326 2.42 7.47 -22.08
N PRO A 327 1.99 8.32 -21.12
CA PRO A 327 2.29 8.31 -19.68
C PRO A 327 1.29 7.51 -18.82
N ASN A 328 0.49 6.62 -19.43
CA ASN A 328 -0.45 5.80 -18.67
C ASN A 328 0.29 4.82 -17.74
N TRP A 329 -0.41 4.37 -16.69
CA TRP A 329 0.13 3.37 -15.78
C TRP A 329 0.46 2.06 -16.51
N PRO A 330 1.71 1.57 -16.49
CA PRO A 330 2.11 0.44 -17.31
C PRO A 330 1.38 -0.85 -16.90
N ARG A 331 0.91 -1.60 -17.90
CA ARG A 331 0.28 -2.93 -17.75
C ARG A 331 1.29 -4.06 -18.01
N THR A 332 2.48 -3.91 -17.46
CA THR A 332 3.59 -4.86 -17.63
C THR A 332 3.69 -5.81 -16.45
N LEU A 333 4.37 -6.94 -16.67
CA LEU A 333 4.58 -7.96 -15.65
C LEU A 333 5.44 -7.40 -14.52
N LYS A 334 4.85 -7.34 -13.32
CA LYS A 334 5.57 -6.94 -12.12
C LYS A 334 6.19 -8.15 -11.44
N THR A 335 7.42 -7.97 -11.00
CA THR A 335 8.15 -8.87 -10.12
C THR A 335 8.53 -8.07 -8.89
N THR A 336 8.32 -8.64 -7.71
CA THR A 336 8.59 -8.01 -6.41
C THR A 336 9.64 -8.83 -5.69
N SER A 337 10.19 -8.30 -4.59
CA SER A 337 11.09 -9.04 -3.70
C SER A 337 10.52 -10.41 -3.30
N SER A 338 9.23 -10.50 -2.96
CA SER A 338 8.59 -11.78 -2.62
C SER A 338 8.54 -12.78 -3.78
N HIS A 339 8.41 -12.31 -5.03
CA HIS A 339 8.45 -13.21 -6.18
C HIS A 339 9.86 -13.76 -6.41
N GLU A 340 10.88 -12.92 -6.24
CA GLU A 340 12.30 -13.32 -6.31
C GLU A 340 12.70 -14.31 -5.21
N GLU A 341 12.05 -14.25 -4.04
CA GLU A 341 12.23 -15.22 -2.95
C GLU A 341 11.76 -16.63 -3.32
N GLY A 342 10.94 -16.77 -4.38
CA GLY A 342 10.66 -18.03 -5.05
C GLY A 342 9.18 -18.38 -5.12
N CYS A 343 8.58 -18.40 -6.29
CA CYS A 343 7.21 -18.91 -6.46
C CYS A 343 6.98 -19.37 -7.90
N THR A 344 6.05 -20.33 -8.07
CA THR A 344 5.54 -20.67 -9.39
C THR A 344 4.34 -19.77 -9.70
N ARG A 345 4.43 -18.97 -10.75
CA ARG A 345 3.35 -18.06 -11.18
C ARG A 345 2.65 -18.64 -12.39
N ARG A 346 1.31 -18.71 -12.34
CA ARG A 346 0.48 -19.23 -13.43
C ARG A 346 -0.67 -18.26 -13.70
N TRP A 347 -0.98 -18.09 -14.96
CA TRP A 347 -2.02 -17.17 -15.45
C TRP A 347 -3.08 -17.95 -16.19
N ASN A 348 -4.22 -17.31 -16.45
CA ASN A 348 -5.32 -17.95 -17.15
C ASN A 348 -5.78 -19.23 -16.42
N ILE A 349 -5.84 -19.19 -15.09
CA ILE A 349 -6.29 -20.33 -14.26
C ILE A 349 -7.52 -19.92 -13.45
N ASN A 350 -8.63 -20.63 -13.64
CA ASN A 350 -9.83 -20.52 -12.82
C ASN A 350 -9.87 -21.61 -11.75
N SER A 351 -10.33 -21.29 -10.54
CA SER A 351 -10.50 -22.28 -9.46
C SER A 351 -11.93 -22.83 -9.47
N LEU A 352 -12.07 -24.16 -9.44
CA LEU A 352 -13.36 -24.84 -9.54
C LEU A 352 -13.84 -25.41 -8.19
N GLU A 353 -12.93 -26.00 -7.41
CA GLU A 353 -13.27 -26.70 -6.16
C GLU A 353 -12.05 -26.81 -5.24
N PHE A 354 -12.26 -26.65 -3.93
CA PHE A 354 -11.28 -26.97 -2.91
C PHE A 354 -11.45 -28.43 -2.47
N LEU A 355 -10.39 -29.22 -2.60
CA LEU A 355 -10.40 -30.65 -2.32
C LEU A 355 -9.85 -30.92 -0.92
N GLY A 356 -10.54 -31.76 -0.14
CA GLY A 356 -10.14 -32.03 1.23
C GLY A 356 -10.39 -33.46 1.70
N LYS A 357 -9.69 -33.82 2.78
CA LYS A 357 -9.87 -35.09 3.50
C LYS A 357 -9.97 -34.78 4.99
N ASN A 358 -10.96 -35.37 5.67
CA ASN A 358 -11.21 -35.14 7.11
C ASN A 358 -11.34 -33.64 7.47
N GLY A 359 -12.01 -32.86 6.62
CA GLY A 359 -12.22 -31.42 6.83
C GLY A 359 -10.98 -30.54 6.62
N LYS A 360 -9.87 -31.08 6.12
CA LYS A 360 -8.63 -30.35 5.83
C LYS A 360 -8.35 -30.28 4.34
N LEU A 361 -7.89 -29.13 3.86
CA LEU A 361 -7.49 -28.91 2.48
C LEU A 361 -6.32 -29.83 2.09
N THR A 362 -6.39 -30.38 0.88
CA THR A 362 -5.35 -31.22 0.27
C THR A 362 -4.96 -30.79 -1.14
N GLY A 363 -5.82 -30.02 -1.81
CA GLY A 363 -5.55 -29.46 -3.13
C GLY A 363 -6.70 -28.60 -3.64
N VAL A 364 -6.53 -28.04 -4.83
CA VAL A 364 -7.51 -27.22 -5.51
C VAL A 364 -7.64 -27.73 -6.94
N LYS A 365 -8.87 -28.07 -7.33
CA LYS A 365 -9.20 -28.36 -8.73
C LYS A 365 -9.28 -27.04 -9.49
N VAL A 366 -8.49 -26.92 -10.54
CA VAL A 366 -8.41 -25.72 -11.36
C VAL A 366 -8.64 -26.04 -12.83
N GLN A 367 -9.06 -25.03 -13.57
CA GLN A 367 -9.34 -25.08 -14.99
C GLN A 367 -8.47 -24.06 -15.71
N PRO A 368 -7.59 -24.48 -16.62
CA PRO A 368 -7.01 -23.58 -17.62
C PRO A 368 -8.12 -22.92 -18.44
N ILE A 369 -8.04 -21.60 -18.62
CA ILE A 369 -9.06 -20.79 -19.30
C ILE A 369 -8.42 -19.85 -20.32
N ASP A 370 -9.22 -19.33 -21.23
CA ASP A 370 -8.89 -18.19 -22.07
C ASP A 370 -9.99 -17.13 -21.99
N TRP A 371 -9.66 -15.92 -22.44
CA TRP A 371 -10.58 -14.79 -22.48
C TRP A 371 -10.86 -14.40 -23.92
N LYS A 372 -12.14 -14.43 -24.32
CA LYS A 372 -12.59 -13.95 -25.64
C LYS A 372 -13.28 -12.59 -25.51
N PRO A 373 -13.11 -11.67 -26.48
CA PRO A 373 -13.89 -10.45 -26.52
C PRO A 373 -15.38 -10.76 -26.44
N ASN A 374 -16.12 -9.98 -25.64
CA ASN A 374 -17.56 -10.11 -25.56
C ASN A 374 -18.21 -9.40 -26.75
N PRO A 375 -18.95 -10.11 -27.63
CA PRO A 375 -19.62 -9.50 -28.79
C PRO A 375 -20.63 -8.41 -28.41
N GLU A 376 -21.21 -8.49 -27.21
CA GLU A 376 -22.19 -7.53 -26.69
C GLU A 376 -21.52 -6.32 -25.99
N GLY A 377 -20.19 -6.26 -25.99
CA GLY A 377 -19.42 -5.31 -25.19
C GLY A 377 -19.36 -5.68 -23.70
N GLY A 378 -18.58 -4.93 -22.93
CA GLY A 378 -18.39 -5.20 -21.50
C GLY A 378 -17.27 -6.20 -21.20
N ARG A 379 -17.44 -7.02 -20.16
CA ARG A 379 -16.37 -7.92 -19.68
C ARG A 379 -16.12 -9.05 -20.68
N PRO A 380 -14.85 -9.41 -20.96
CA PRO A 380 -14.51 -10.57 -21.76
C PRO A 380 -15.18 -11.85 -21.26
N LEU A 381 -15.47 -12.77 -22.17
CA LEU A 381 -16.06 -14.07 -21.88
C LEU A 381 -14.95 -15.06 -21.52
N MET A 382 -15.09 -15.71 -20.37
CA MET A 382 -14.21 -16.79 -19.94
C MET A 382 -14.58 -18.08 -20.67
N VAL A 383 -13.61 -18.74 -21.28
CA VAL A 383 -13.78 -20.03 -21.96
C VAL A 383 -12.76 -21.04 -21.43
N GLU A 384 -13.10 -22.31 -21.43
CA GLU A 384 -12.18 -23.38 -21.03
C GLU A 384 -11.08 -23.57 -22.08
N ALA A 385 -9.84 -23.76 -21.62
CA ALA A 385 -8.65 -23.88 -22.46
C ALA A 385 -7.75 -25.04 -22.00
N GLY A 386 -8.29 -26.27 -22.03
CA GLY A 386 -7.59 -27.49 -21.62
C GLY A 386 -8.39 -28.30 -20.61
N GLU A 387 -7.77 -29.35 -20.06
CA GLU A 387 -8.41 -30.22 -19.07
C GLU A 387 -8.26 -29.68 -17.64
N PRO A 388 -9.24 -29.92 -16.75
CA PRO A 388 -9.08 -29.64 -15.33
C PRO A 388 -7.92 -30.43 -14.73
N GLU A 389 -7.20 -29.81 -13.80
CA GLU A 389 -6.10 -30.42 -13.07
C GLU A 389 -6.18 -30.09 -11.58
N ILE A 390 -5.33 -30.74 -10.79
CA ILE A 390 -5.28 -30.55 -9.34
C ILE A 390 -3.94 -29.93 -8.96
N ILE A 391 -4.00 -28.75 -8.36
CA ILE A 391 -2.84 -28.15 -7.67
C ILE A 391 -2.87 -28.64 -6.23
N LYS A 392 -1.81 -29.34 -5.80
CA LYS A 392 -1.66 -29.75 -4.40
C LYS A 392 -1.45 -28.51 -3.52
N ALA A 393 -2.20 -28.41 -2.43
CA ALA A 393 -2.12 -27.29 -1.51
C ALA A 393 -2.65 -27.69 -0.12
N GLU A 394 -1.96 -27.26 0.93
CA GLU A 394 -2.35 -27.45 2.32
C GLU A 394 -2.71 -26.12 3.01
N ALA A 395 -2.43 -25.00 2.33
CA ALA A 395 -2.91 -23.68 2.68
C ALA A 395 -3.23 -22.89 1.39
N VAL A 396 -4.38 -22.25 1.35
CA VAL A 396 -4.83 -21.34 0.31
C VAL A 396 -5.06 -19.95 0.90
N PHE A 397 -4.56 -18.93 0.21
CA PHE A 397 -4.79 -17.52 0.55
C PHE A 397 -5.54 -16.81 -0.57
N LEU A 398 -6.76 -16.35 -0.26
CA LEU A 398 -7.61 -15.58 -1.17
C LEU A 398 -7.17 -14.11 -1.16
N ALA A 399 -6.45 -13.69 -2.19
CA ALA A 399 -5.92 -12.35 -2.39
C ALA A 399 -6.65 -11.63 -3.56
N MET A 400 -7.97 -11.70 -3.57
CA MET A 400 -8.82 -11.29 -4.69
C MET A 400 -9.29 -9.83 -4.63
N GLY A 401 -8.82 -9.06 -3.65
CA GLY A 401 -9.20 -7.67 -3.41
C GLY A 401 -10.42 -7.51 -2.48
N PHE A 402 -10.89 -6.27 -2.34
CA PHE A 402 -11.97 -5.90 -1.43
C PHE A 402 -13.18 -5.34 -2.19
N LEU A 403 -14.33 -5.36 -1.53
CA LEU A 403 -15.57 -4.76 -2.02
C LEU A 403 -15.67 -3.32 -1.54
N LYS A 404 -16.11 -2.43 -2.44
CA LYS A 404 -16.43 -1.05 -2.08
C LYS A 404 -17.65 -1.05 -1.13
N PRO A 405 -17.57 -0.44 0.06
CA PRO A 405 -18.73 -0.32 0.94
C PRO A 405 -19.81 0.56 0.31
N GLN A 406 -21.06 0.22 0.57
CA GLN A 406 -22.17 1.13 0.35
C GLN A 406 -22.21 2.09 1.55
N GLN A 407 -22.17 3.39 1.26
CA GLN A 407 -22.26 4.41 2.29
C GLN A 407 -23.74 4.80 2.48
N PRO A 408 -24.20 5.01 3.72
CA PRO A 408 -25.51 5.58 3.95
C PRO A 408 -25.56 7.04 3.47
N GLU A 409 -26.77 7.59 3.41
CA GLU A 409 -26.92 9.04 3.29
C GLU A 409 -26.45 9.69 4.59
N PHE A 410 -25.55 10.66 4.46
CA PHE A 410 -24.90 11.32 5.57
C PHE A 410 -25.41 12.76 5.72
N ALA A 411 -25.40 13.27 6.96
CA ALA A 411 -25.66 14.69 7.22
C ALA A 411 -24.58 15.59 6.58
N GLU A 412 -24.88 16.88 6.38
CA GLU A 412 -23.98 17.81 5.68
C GLU A 412 -22.61 18.00 6.33
N ASN A 413 -22.51 17.79 7.64
CA ASN A 413 -21.26 17.90 8.41
C ASN A 413 -20.44 16.60 8.44
N VAL A 414 -20.81 15.58 7.66
CA VAL A 414 -20.13 14.30 7.60
C VAL A 414 -19.51 14.10 6.21
N PHE A 415 -18.21 13.85 6.20
CA PHE A 415 -17.40 13.71 4.99
C PHE A 415 -16.82 12.30 4.90
N VAL A 416 -16.61 11.78 3.68
CA VAL A 416 -16.06 10.42 3.48
C VAL A 416 -14.73 10.49 2.73
N ALA A 417 -13.71 9.83 3.25
CA ALA A 417 -12.34 9.87 2.74
C ALA A 417 -11.76 8.49 2.40
N GLY A 418 -10.84 8.47 1.45
CA GLY A 418 -10.04 7.30 1.08
C GLY A 418 -10.88 6.16 0.52
N ASP A 419 -10.45 4.93 0.81
CA ASP A 419 -11.05 3.72 0.24
C ASP A 419 -12.53 3.53 0.65
N ALA A 420 -12.99 4.16 1.73
CA ALA A 420 -14.41 4.19 2.09
C ALA A 420 -15.26 4.89 1.01
N ALA A 421 -14.70 5.91 0.33
CA ALA A 421 -15.36 6.66 -0.72
C ALA A 421 -15.11 6.07 -2.12
N SER A 422 -13.87 5.66 -2.41
CA SER A 422 -13.44 5.25 -3.76
C SER A 422 -13.45 3.74 -4.00
N GLY A 423 -13.48 2.92 -2.94
CA GLY A 423 -13.13 1.50 -3.01
C GLY A 423 -11.61 1.29 -2.89
N ALA A 424 -11.19 0.02 -2.86
CA ALA A 424 -9.80 -0.34 -2.58
C ALA A 424 -8.82 0.31 -3.57
N SER A 425 -7.81 1.01 -3.05
CA SER A 425 -6.88 1.77 -3.86
C SER A 425 -5.46 1.78 -3.27
N LEU A 426 -4.64 2.73 -3.73
CA LEU A 426 -3.27 2.93 -3.25
C LEU A 426 -3.26 3.85 -2.02
N VAL A 427 -2.31 3.63 -1.11
CA VAL A 427 -2.11 4.47 0.08
C VAL A 427 -1.95 5.94 -0.28
N VAL A 428 -1.16 6.27 -1.30
CA VAL A 428 -0.97 7.66 -1.77
C VAL A 428 -2.28 8.33 -2.22
N ARG A 429 -3.24 7.55 -2.77
CA ARG A 429 -4.58 8.06 -3.15
C ARG A 429 -5.46 8.27 -1.92
N ALA A 430 -5.38 7.37 -0.94
CA ALA A 430 -6.08 7.52 0.34
C ALA A 430 -5.59 8.77 1.09
N MET A 431 -4.27 9.00 1.13
CA MET A 431 -3.67 10.20 1.71
C MET A 431 -4.12 11.46 0.98
N ALA A 432 -4.06 11.48 -0.37
CA ALA A 432 -4.55 12.62 -1.16
C ALA A 432 -6.05 12.91 -0.91
N SER A 433 -6.86 11.86 -0.75
CA SER A 433 -8.26 12.01 -0.34
C SER A 433 -8.38 12.61 1.05
N GLY A 434 -7.55 12.21 2.01
CA GLY A 434 -7.52 12.78 3.36
C GLY A 434 -7.28 14.29 3.34
N ARG A 435 -6.25 14.76 2.62
CA ARG A 435 -5.95 16.21 2.47
C ARG A 435 -7.12 16.96 1.85
N LYS A 436 -7.69 16.42 0.78
CA LYS A 436 -8.83 17.03 0.10
C LYS A 436 -10.03 17.17 1.05
N ILE A 437 -10.31 16.14 1.85
CA ILE A 437 -11.45 16.14 2.77
C ILE A 437 -11.20 17.08 3.95
N ALA A 438 -9.99 17.14 4.51
CA ALA A 438 -9.63 18.13 5.52
C ALA A 438 -9.92 19.57 5.05
N ALA A 439 -9.51 19.93 3.83
CA ALA A 439 -9.80 21.24 3.25
C ALA A 439 -11.31 21.50 3.04
N GLN A 440 -12.12 20.46 2.77
CA GLN A 440 -13.57 20.59 2.66
C GLN A 440 -14.24 20.78 4.02
N VAL A 441 -13.79 20.06 5.05
CA VAL A 441 -14.23 20.23 6.44
C VAL A 441 -13.92 21.65 6.91
N ASP A 442 -12.70 22.14 6.68
CA ASP A 442 -12.31 23.50 7.06
C ASP A 442 -13.20 24.56 6.38
N LYS A 443 -13.41 24.42 5.07
CA LYS A 443 -14.32 25.30 4.32
C LYS A 443 -15.76 25.22 4.82
N PHE A 444 -16.23 24.07 5.28
CA PHE A 444 -17.57 23.90 5.83
C PHE A 444 -17.69 24.60 7.19
N LEU A 445 -16.71 24.41 8.07
CA LEU A 445 -16.73 24.98 9.41
C LEU A 445 -16.47 26.49 9.42
N ASN A 446 -15.79 27.05 8.43
CA ASN A 446 -15.53 28.50 8.33
C ASN A 446 -16.60 29.30 7.57
N LYS A 447 -17.69 28.65 7.12
CA LYS A 447 -18.90 29.33 6.68
C LYS A 447 -19.78 29.66 7.87
#